data_AF-X1HNE3-F1
#
_entry.id   AF-X1HNE3-F1
#
_cell.length_a   1.000
_cell.length_b   1.000
_cell.length_c   1.000
_cell.angle_alpha   90.00
_cell.angle_beta   90.00
_cell.angle_gamma   90.00
#
_symmetry.space_group_name_H-M   'P 1'
#
loop_
_entity.id
_entity.type
_entity.pdbx_description
1 polymer ?
#
loop_
_entity_poly.entity_id
_entity_poly.type
_entity_poly.pdbx_seq_one_letter_code
_entity_poly.pdbx_strand_id
1 'polypeptide(L)'
;MLLSNFRFLIGKPHYESFTNACLEAEKSLVVSPATCAILTRRALELAVKWVYSFDSALKVPYQDNLSSLIHDHGFLSIIDEDLLPLLRYIVKLGNVAVHTNSMITREEAILSLHNLHQFVSWIDYCYSDEYTATDFDESLLPIGEEKREHPEELKDLYERLSSKDKRLEEMMK
;
A
#
# COMPACT_ATOMS: atom_id res chain seq x y z
N MET A 1 -7.98 -22.02 -4.70
CA MET A 1 -8.26 -20.89 -3.80
C MET A 1 -7.07 -19.95 -3.84
N LEU A 2 -7.28 -18.64 -3.97
CA LEU A 2 -6.19 -17.67 -3.86
C LEU A 2 -5.67 -17.75 -2.41
N LEU A 3 -4.40 -18.13 -2.23
CA LEU A 3 -3.67 -17.98 -0.97
C LEU A 3 -2.95 -16.64 -1.04
N SER A 4 -3.27 -15.72 -0.12
CA SER A 4 -2.73 -14.36 -0.06
C SER A 4 -2.86 -13.83 1.36
N ASN A 5 -1.89 -13.06 1.83
CA ASN A 5 -1.96 -12.38 3.12
C ASN A 5 -3.09 -11.34 3.16
N PHE A 6 -3.49 -10.79 2.02
CA PHE A 6 -4.54 -9.77 1.93
C PHE A 6 -5.94 -10.34 1.66
N ARG A 7 -6.12 -11.66 1.78
CA ARG A 7 -7.38 -12.34 1.45
C ARG A 7 -8.56 -11.87 2.32
N PHE A 8 -8.32 -11.47 3.56
CA PHE A 8 -9.37 -11.03 4.48
C PHE A 8 -10.09 -9.74 4.03
N LEU A 9 -9.48 -8.97 3.12
CA LEU A 9 -10.10 -7.79 2.52
C LEU A 9 -11.11 -8.15 1.41
N ILE A 10 -11.07 -9.39 0.89
CA ILE A 10 -11.94 -9.83 -0.20
C ILE A 10 -13.37 -10.01 0.31
N GLY A 11 -14.33 -9.44 -0.42
CA GLY A 11 -15.75 -9.54 -0.10
C GLY A 11 -16.23 -8.50 0.90
N LYS A 12 -15.37 -7.57 1.34
CA LYS A 12 -15.73 -6.39 2.14
C LYS A 12 -15.97 -5.19 1.22
N PRO A 13 -17.24 -4.78 0.95
CA PRO A 13 -17.55 -3.75 -0.05
C PRO A 13 -16.86 -2.42 0.21
N HIS A 14 -16.67 -2.07 1.49
CA HIS A 14 -16.00 -0.84 1.87
C HIS A 14 -14.53 -0.81 1.45
N TYR A 15 -13.84 -1.95 1.34
CA TYR A 15 -12.40 -2.01 1.10
C TYR A 15 -12.02 -2.19 -0.38
N GLU A 16 -13.01 -2.32 -1.27
CA GLU A 16 -12.78 -2.58 -2.71
C GLU A 16 -11.82 -1.60 -3.39
N SER A 17 -11.77 -0.34 -2.90
CA SER A 17 -10.91 0.71 -3.45
C SER A 17 -9.41 0.44 -3.28
N PHE A 18 -9.01 -0.39 -2.31
CA PHE A 18 -7.59 -0.71 -2.06
C PHE A 18 -7.29 -2.22 -2.06
N THR A 19 -8.30 -3.10 -1.93
CA THR A 19 -8.10 -4.56 -1.92
C THR A 19 -7.30 -5.06 -3.12
N ASN A 20 -7.64 -4.63 -4.33
CA ASN A 20 -6.93 -5.08 -5.54
C ASN A 20 -5.46 -4.63 -5.54
N ALA A 21 -5.17 -3.42 -5.08
CA ALA A 21 -3.80 -2.91 -5.02
C ALA A 21 -2.95 -3.70 -4.00
N CYS A 22 -3.52 -4.09 -2.86
CA CYS A 22 -2.85 -4.96 -1.89
C CYS A 22 -2.52 -6.34 -2.48
N LEU A 23 -3.49 -6.97 -3.17
CA LEU A 23 -3.30 -8.26 -3.82
C LEU A 23 -2.27 -8.19 -4.97
N GLU A 24 -2.27 -7.12 -5.75
CA GLU A 24 -1.30 -6.88 -6.81
C GLU A 24 0.11 -6.63 -6.27
N ALA A 25 0.23 -5.88 -5.17
CA ALA A 25 1.51 -5.65 -4.49
C ALA A 25 2.16 -6.97 -4.07
N GLU A 26 1.42 -7.88 -3.42
CA GLU A 26 1.94 -9.19 -3.02
C GLU A 26 2.36 -10.04 -4.23
N LYS A 27 1.50 -10.12 -5.25
CA LYS A 27 1.77 -10.92 -6.46
C LYS A 27 3.00 -10.41 -7.21
N SER A 28 3.22 -9.11 -7.24
CA SER A 28 4.31 -8.49 -7.98
C SER A 28 5.70 -8.81 -7.45
N LEU A 29 5.80 -9.41 -6.25
CA LEU A 29 7.05 -9.96 -5.72
C LEU A 29 7.63 -11.04 -6.65
N VAL A 30 6.80 -11.72 -7.46
CA VAL A 30 7.25 -12.67 -8.48
C VAL A 30 7.97 -12.01 -9.67
N VAL A 31 7.71 -10.72 -9.90
CA VAL A 31 8.27 -9.94 -11.01
C VAL A 31 9.60 -9.35 -10.59
N SER A 32 9.58 -8.48 -9.58
CA SER A 32 10.78 -7.94 -8.96
C SER A 32 10.47 -7.33 -7.59
N PRO A 33 11.46 -7.30 -6.68
CA PRO A 33 11.32 -6.58 -5.40
C PRO A 33 11.03 -5.09 -5.57
N ALA A 34 11.56 -4.46 -6.62
CA ALA A 34 11.34 -3.03 -6.89
C ALA A 34 9.89 -2.74 -7.29
N THR A 35 9.32 -3.54 -8.19
CA THR A 35 7.90 -3.46 -8.58
C THR A 35 7.00 -3.67 -7.37
N CYS A 36 7.34 -4.63 -6.51
CA CYS A 36 6.63 -4.87 -5.26
C CYS A 36 6.66 -3.66 -4.32
N ALA A 37 7.81 -3.02 -4.13
CA ALA A 37 7.90 -1.81 -3.31
C ALA A 37 7.03 -0.65 -3.85
N ILE A 38 6.99 -0.45 -5.18
CA ILE A 38 6.16 0.58 -5.83
C ILE A 38 4.67 0.30 -5.60
N LEU A 39 4.23 -0.93 -5.86
CA LEU A 39 2.82 -1.30 -5.71
C LEU A 39 2.39 -1.33 -4.25
N THR A 40 3.29 -1.68 -3.32
CA THR A 40 3.02 -1.59 -1.88
C THR A 40 2.80 -0.15 -1.43
N ARG A 41 3.63 0.80 -1.89
CA ARG A 41 3.41 2.24 -1.66
C ARG A 41 2.10 2.72 -2.27
N ARG A 42 1.73 2.20 -3.44
CA ARG A 42 0.46 2.53 -4.10
C ARG A 42 -0.74 2.03 -3.30
N ALA A 43 -0.69 0.78 -2.83
CA ALA A 43 -1.72 0.20 -2.00
C ALA A 43 -1.89 0.97 -0.68
N LEU A 44 -0.77 1.38 -0.06
CA LEU A 44 -0.79 2.26 1.11
C LEU A 44 -1.50 3.59 0.81
N GLU A 45 -1.21 4.22 -0.33
CA GLU A 45 -1.86 5.47 -0.70
C GLU A 45 -3.38 5.33 -0.78
N LEU A 46 -3.85 4.28 -1.44
CA LEU A 46 -5.28 3.99 -1.57
C LEU A 46 -5.93 3.70 -0.22
N ALA A 47 -5.27 2.91 0.63
CA ALA A 47 -5.76 2.61 1.97
C ALA A 47 -5.84 3.87 2.86
N VAL A 48 -4.81 4.73 2.84
CA VAL A 48 -4.84 6.00 3.58
C VAL A 48 -5.94 6.92 3.06
N LYS A 49 -6.05 7.09 1.74
CA LYS A 49 -7.14 7.88 1.13
C LYS A 49 -8.52 7.33 1.50
N TRP A 50 -8.65 6.01 1.58
CA TRP A 50 -9.88 5.38 2.04
C TRP A 50 -10.21 5.77 3.50
N VAL A 51 -9.24 5.70 4.43
CA VAL A 51 -9.43 6.12 5.83
C VAL A 51 -9.89 7.58 5.89
N TYR A 52 -9.26 8.49 5.14
CA TYR A 52 -9.69 9.88 5.04
C TYR A 52 -11.11 10.07 4.47
N SER A 53 -11.54 9.17 3.59
CA SER A 53 -12.89 9.24 2.99
C SER A 53 -13.98 8.67 3.90
N PHE A 54 -13.62 7.75 4.79
CA PHE A 54 -14.56 7.01 5.64
C PHE A 54 -14.65 7.62 7.05
N ASP A 55 -13.53 8.05 7.62
CA ASP A 55 -13.46 8.58 8.97
C ASP A 55 -13.82 10.07 9.01
N SER A 56 -15.02 10.36 9.53
CA SER A 56 -15.54 11.72 9.66
C SER A 56 -14.70 12.66 10.55
N ALA A 57 -13.80 12.12 11.39
CA ALA A 57 -12.90 12.92 12.21
C ALA A 57 -11.76 13.53 11.38
N LEU A 58 -11.47 12.95 10.21
CA LEU A 58 -10.39 13.41 9.34
C LEU A 58 -10.85 14.48 8.36
N LYS A 59 -9.96 15.45 8.12
CA LYS A 59 -10.11 16.46 7.08
C LYS A 59 -8.90 16.41 6.19
N VAL A 60 -9.13 16.26 4.89
CA VAL A 60 -8.04 16.22 3.92
C VAL A 60 -7.27 17.56 3.98
N PRO A 61 -5.95 17.53 4.24
CA PRO A 61 -5.11 18.73 4.24
C PRO A 61 -5.02 19.35 2.84
N TYR A 62 -4.49 20.58 2.74
CA TYR A 62 -4.38 21.29 1.45
C TYR A 62 -3.59 20.50 0.39
N GLN A 63 -2.58 19.74 0.81
CA GLN A 63 -1.85 18.81 -0.06
C GLN A 63 -2.32 17.39 0.23
N ASP A 64 -2.82 16.70 -0.78
CA ASP A 64 -3.40 15.35 -0.69
C ASP A 64 -2.42 14.25 -1.13
N ASN A 65 -1.13 14.57 -1.27
CA ASN A 65 -0.12 13.56 -1.53
C ASN A 65 0.09 12.68 -0.28
N LEU A 66 0.48 11.42 -0.51
CA LEU A 66 0.63 10.43 0.57
C LEU A 66 1.50 10.91 1.73
N SER A 67 2.62 11.61 1.43
CA SER A 67 3.52 12.09 2.48
C SER A 67 2.83 13.12 3.37
N SER A 68 2.02 14.02 2.81
CA SER A 68 1.27 15.00 3.59
C SER A 68 0.17 14.35 4.42
N LEU A 69 -0.51 13.33 3.88
CA LEU A 69 -1.58 12.61 4.59
C LEU A 69 -1.06 11.85 5.81
N ILE A 70 0.02 11.07 5.69
CA ILE A 70 0.49 10.25 6.83
C ILE A 70 1.13 11.07 7.97
N HIS A 71 1.48 12.33 7.73
CA HIS A 71 2.06 13.23 8.74
C HIS A 71 1.07 14.28 9.25
N ASP A 72 -0.17 14.27 8.75
CA ASP A 72 -1.21 15.17 9.22
C ASP A 72 -1.57 14.88 10.69
N HIS A 73 -1.80 15.93 11.46
CA HIS A 73 -2.09 15.80 12.89
C HIS A 73 -3.39 15.04 13.16
N GLY A 74 -4.40 15.19 12.29
CA GLY A 74 -5.66 14.45 12.41
C GLY A 74 -5.43 12.95 12.26
N PHE A 75 -4.71 12.56 11.21
CA PHE A 75 -4.38 11.16 10.96
C PHE A 75 -3.52 10.55 12.07
N LEU A 76 -2.49 11.27 12.52
CA LEU A 76 -1.63 10.83 13.63
C LEU A 76 -2.37 10.69 14.97
N SER A 77 -3.50 11.37 15.14
CA SER A 77 -4.30 11.28 16.37
C SER A 77 -5.20 10.05 16.44
N ILE A 78 -5.43 9.36 15.30
CA ILE A 78 -6.32 8.19 15.23
C ILE A 78 -5.58 6.88 15.06
N ILE A 79 -4.40 6.88 14.41
CA ILE A 79 -3.61 5.67 14.22
C ILE A 79 -2.85 5.30 15.50
N ASP A 80 -2.56 4.02 15.66
CA ASP A 80 -1.63 3.57 16.69
C ASP A 80 -0.22 4.13 16.42
N GLU A 81 0.48 4.58 17.48
CA GLU A 81 1.80 5.23 17.38
C GLU A 81 2.83 4.36 16.63
N ASP A 82 2.73 3.04 16.82
CA ASP A 82 3.62 2.04 16.23
C ASP A 82 3.42 1.88 14.71
N LEU A 83 2.31 2.35 14.14
CA LEU A 83 2.04 2.25 12.69
C LEU A 83 2.82 3.29 11.89
N LEU A 84 3.03 4.49 12.42
CA LEU A 84 3.68 5.57 11.68
C LEU A 84 5.09 5.20 11.16
N PRO A 85 5.98 4.56 11.95
CA PRO A 85 7.26 4.05 11.44
C PRO A 85 7.11 3.10 10.24
N LEU A 86 6.09 2.24 10.25
CA LEU A 86 5.81 1.26 9.19
C LEU A 86 5.41 1.98 7.90
N LEU A 87 4.50 2.97 8.00
CA LEU A 87 4.06 3.78 6.87
C LEU A 87 5.21 4.56 6.25
N ARG A 88 6.06 5.18 7.08
CA ARG A 88 7.25 5.89 6.60
C ARG A 88 8.22 4.96 5.87
N TYR A 89 8.38 3.72 6.33
CA TYR A 89 9.22 2.74 5.66
C TYR A 89 8.70 2.45 4.25
N ILE A 90 7.40 2.16 4.10
CA ILE A 90 6.77 1.89 2.80
C ILE A 90 6.96 3.08 1.84
N VAL A 91 6.70 4.30 2.31
CA VAL A 91 6.88 5.52 1.50
C VAL A 91 8.33 5.68 1.06
N LYS A 92 9.28 5.50 1.99
CA LYS A 92 10.71 5.61 1.71
C LYS A 92 11.16 4.59 0.68
N LEU A 93 10.83 3.30 0.88
CA LEU A 93 11.26 2.22 -0.02
C LEU A 93 10.64 2.39 -1.41
N GLY A 94 9.35 2.72 -1.51
CA GLY A 94 8.71 3.00 -2.79
C GLY A 94 9.32 4.20 -3.52
N ASN A 95 9.68 5.28 -2.80
CA ASN A 95 10.39 6.41 -3.43
C ASN A 95 11.79 6.01 -3.92
N VAL A 96 12.51 5.16 -3.16
CA VAL A 96 13.80 4.58 -3.56
C VAL A 96 13.62 3.77 -4.84
N ALA A 97 12.57 2.94 -4.93
CA ALA A 97 12.27 2.11 -6.10
C ALA A 97 12.03 2.93 -7.37
N VAL A 98 11.34 4.07 -7.26
CA VAL A 98 10.97 4.91 -8.43
C VAL A 98 12.10 5.86 -8.83
N HIS A 99 12.73 6.50 -7.85
CA HIS A 99 13.59 7.67 -8.11
C HIS A 99 15.07 7.39 -8.00
N THR A 100 15.47 6.24 -7.48
CA THR A 100 16.88 5.88 -7.31
C THR A 100 17.19 4.62 -8.11
N ASN A 101 18.41 4.52 -8.64
CA ASN A 101 18.90 3.28 -9.28
C ASN A 101 19.41 2.27 -8.23
N SER A 102 18.87 2.32 -7.02
CA SER A 102 19.27 1.45 -5.91
C SER A 102 18.62 0.08 -6.09
N MET A 103 19.38 -0.98 -5.80
CA MET A 103 18.84 -2.34 -5.81
C MET A 103 18.01 -2.55 -4.54
N ILE A 104 16.76 -2.97 -4.72
CA ILE A 104 15.86 -3.36 -3.62
C ILE A 104 15.97 -4.86 -3.46
N THR A 105 16.22 -5.30 -2.24
CA THR A 105 16.29 -6.71 -1.87
C THR A 105 14.88 -7.29 -1.68
N ARG A 106 14.75 -8.62 -1.78
CA ARG A 106 13.48 -9.30 -1.52
C ARG A 106 13.04 -9.08 -0.08
N GLU A 107 13.95 -9.11 0.88
CA GLU A 107 13.67 -8.89 2.30
C GLU A 107 13.11 -7.49 2.56
N GLU A 108 13.64 -6.46 1.89
CA GLU A 108 13.08 -5.09 1.99
C GLU A 108 11.66 -5.01 1.42
N ALA A 109 11.41 -5.67 0.29
CA ALA A 109 10.07 -5.73 -0.30
C ALA A 109 9.08 -6.49 0.61
N ILE A 110 9.50 -7.60 1.21
CA ILE A 110 8.70 -8.37 2.18
C ILE A 110 8.39 -7.54 3.42
N LEU A 111 9.38 -6.84 3.97
CA LEU A 111 9.15 -5.95 5.10
C LEU A 111 8.15 -4.84 4.76
N SER A 112 8.21 -4.32 3.53
CA SER A 112 7.23 -3.35 3.04
C SER A 112 5.81 -3.95 2.98
N LEU A 113 5.66 -5.17 2.44
CA LEU A 113 4.37 -5.88 2.39
C LEU A 113 3.83 -6.18 3.78
N HIS A 114 4.69 -6.62 4.71
CA HIS A 114 4.32 -6.88 6.09
C HIS A 114 3.85 -5.60 6.77
N ASN A 115 4.56 -4.49 6.59
CA ASN A 115 4.15 -3.17 7.09
C ASN A 115 2.80 -2.73 6.54
N LEU A 116 2.55 -2.96 5.24
CA LEU A 116 1.25 -2.67 4.63
C LEU A 116 0.16 -3.55 5.25
N HIS A 117 0.44 -4.84 5.42
CA HIS A 117 -0.45 -5.79 6.05
C HIS A 117 -0.84 -5.36 7.47
N GLN A 118 0.12 -4.90 8.29
CA GLN A 118 -0.16 -4.36 9.62
C GLN A 118 -1.14 -3.18 9.55
N PHE A 119 -0.91 -2.24 8.63
CA PHE A 119 -1.79 -1.09 8.48
C PHE A 119 -3.21 -1.47 8.02
N VAL A 120 -3.36 -2.36 7.04
CA VAL A 120 -4.69 -2.80 6.59
C VAL A 120 -5.38 -3.72 7.61
N SER A 121 -4.63 -4.41 8.47
CA SER A 121 -5.18 -5.16 9.60
C SER A 121 -5.72 -4.20 10.67
N TRP A 122 -5.03 -3.09 10.93
CA TRP A 122 -5.54 -2.02 11.78
C TRP A 122 -6.83 -1.42 11.20
N ILE A 123 -6.90 -1.18 9.89
CA ILE A 123 -8.15 -0.76 9.22
C ILE A 123 -9.26 -1.79 9.45
N ASP A 124 -8.97 -3.08 9.28
CA ASP A 124 -9.92 -4.16 9.53
C ASP A 124 -10.45 -4.13 10.96
N TYR A 125 -9.54 -3.95 11.93
CA TYR A 125 -9.86 -3.90 13.35
C TYR A 125 -10.73 -2.70 13.73
N CYS A 126 -10.46 -1.52 13.17
CA CYS A 126 -11.15 -0.29 13.54
C CYS A 126 -12.49 -0.11 12.81
N TYR A 127 -12.61 -0.60 11.58
CA TYR A 127 -13.72 -0.22 10.70
C TYR A 127 -14.55 -1.39 10.14
N SER A 128 -14.22 -2.64 10.46
CA SER A 128 -15.12 -3.78 10.16
C SER A 128 -16.05 -4.09 11.32
N ASP A 129 -17.22 -4.64 11.00
CA ASP A 129 -18.12 -5.22 12.01
C ASP A 129 -17.45 -6.39 12.77
N GLU A 130 -16.63 -7.17 12.07
CA GLU A 130 -15.85 -8.27 12.61
C GLU A 130 -14.40 -8.20 12.13
N TYR A 131 -13.45 -8.33 13.07
CA TYR A 131 -12.02 -8.44 12.76
C TYR A 131 -11.70 -9.83 12.20
N THR A 132 -11.12 -9.86 11.00
CA THR A 132 -10.86 -11.09 10.24
C THR A 132 -9.44 -11.20 9.69
N ALA A 133 -8.61 -10.16 9.89
CA ALA A 133 -7.23 -10.20 9.48
C ALA A 133 -6.46 -11.30 10.23
N THR A 134 -5.60 -11.99 9.48
CA THR A 134 -4.76 -13.09 9.98
C THR A 134 -3.32 -12.62 10.11
N ASP A 135 -2.49 -13.35 10.83
CA ASP A 135 -1.06 -13.04 10.86
C ASP A 135 -0.44 -13.10 9.45
N PHE A 136 0.58 -12.26 9.24
CA PHE A 136 1.33 -12.27 7.99
C PHE A 136 2.18 -13.55 7.91
N ASP A 137 1.97 -14.31 6.85
CA ASP A 137 2.63 -15.58 6.58
C ASP A 137 3.49 -15.47 5.32
N GLU A 138 4.81 -15.41 5.54
CA GLU A 138 5.80 -15.36 4.46
C GLU A 138 5.79 -16.61 3.58
N SER A 139 5.27 -17.75 4.06
CA SER A 139 5.18 -18.99 3.27
C SER A 139 4.16 -18.90 2.14
N LEU A 140 3.25 -17.92 2.20
CA LEU A 140 2.28 -17.63 1.14
C LEU A 140 2.87 -16.79 0.00
N LEU A 141 4.06 -16.20 0.20
CA LEU A 141 4.64 -15.28 -0.76
C LEU A 141 5.13 -16.02 -2.01
N PRO A 142 4.87 -15.49 -3.21
CA PRO A 142 5.34 -16.11 -4.43
C PRO A 142 6.88 -16.09 -4.50
N ILE A 143 7.41 -17.16 -5.09
CA ILE A 143 8.83 -17.29 -5.42
C ILE A 143 8.94 -17.14 -6.94
N GLY A 144 9.66 -16.12 -7.40
CA GLY A 144 9.79 -15.78 -8.81
C GLY A 144 11.25 -15.64 -9.25
N GLU A 145 11.44 -15.45 -10.56
CA GLU A 145 12.71 -15.01 -11.10
C GLU A 145 12.85 -13.52 -10.76
N GLU A 146 13.55 -13.19 -9.67
CA GLU A 146 13.79 -11.81 -9.21
C GLU A 146 14.59 -11.02 -10.24
N LYS A 147 13.90 -10.54 -11.29
CA LYS A 147 14.52 -9.82 -12.39
C LYS A 147 14.84 -8.40 -11.96
N ARG A 148 15.98 -7.92 -12.42
CA ARG A 148 16.34 -6.52 -12.30
C ARG A 148 15.58 -5.74 -13.37
N GLU A 149 14.64 -4.91 -12.94
CA GLU A 149 13.91 -3.97 -13.80
C GLU A 149 14.77 -2.74 -14.10
N HIS A 150 14.57 -2.13 -15.27
CA HIS A 150 15.26 -0.89 -15.61
C HIS A 150 14.60 0.31 -14.90
N PRO A 151 15.39 1.30 -14.42
CA PRO A 151 14.83 2.48 -13.74
C PRO A 151 13.76 3.24 -14.55
N GLU A 152 13.89 3.25 -15.88
CA GLU A 152 12.91 3.88 -16.77
C GLU A 152 11.55 3.14 -16.75
N GLU A 153 11.56 1.80 -16.69
CA GLU A 153 10.35 0.97 -16.61
C GLU A 153 9.64 1.16 -15.27
N LEU A 154 10.40 1.22 -14.17
CA LEU A 154 9.88 1.49 -12.83
C LEU A 154 9.24 2.88 -12.73
N LYS A 155 9.86 3.89 -13.36
CA LYS A 155 9.31 5.24 -13.42
C LYS A 155 8.05 5.31 -14.27
N ASP A 156 8.05 4.71 -15.46
CA ASP A 156 6.87 4.64 -16.32
C ASP A 156 5.71 3.90 -15.65
N LEU A 157 5.98 2.80 -14.94
CA LEU A 157 4.99 2.11 -14.11
C LEU A 157 4.36 3.07 -13.09
N TYR A 158 5.18 3.81 -12.34
CA TYR A 158 4.71 4.75 -11.35
C TYR A 158 3.85 5.88 -11.95
N GLU A 159 4.28 6.46 -13.07
CA GLU A 159 3.54 7.51 -13.78
C GLU A 159 2.20 7.01 -14.34
N ARG A 160 2.17 5.78 -14.86
CA ARG A 160 0.93 5.14 -15.32
C ARG A 160 -0.07 4.94 -14.19
N LEU A 161 0.38 4.47 -13.03
CA LEU A 161 -0.47 4.32 -11.85
C LEU A 161 -1.04 5.68 -11.44
N SER A 162 -0.19 6.69 -11.25
CA SER A 162 -0.60 8.03 -10.82
C SER A 162 -1.55 8.73 -11.81
N SER A 163 -1.34 8.55 -13.12
CA SER A 163 -2.20 9.16 -14.14
C SER A 163 -3.60 8.52 -14.20
N LYS A 164 -3.70 7.21 -13.94
CA LYS A 164 -4.99 6.51 -13.86
C LYS A 164 -5.86 7.06 -12.73
N ASP A 165 -5.25 7.43 -11.62
CA ASP A 165 -5.96 7.94 -10.45
C ASP A 165 -6.52 9.34 -10.67
N LYS A 166 -5.72 10.24 -11.25
CA LYS A 166 -6.19 11.59 -11.59
C LYS A 166 -7.44 11.53 -12.46
N ARG A 167 -7.47 10.63 -13.44
CA ARG A 167 -8.64 10.42 -14.30
C ARG A 167 -9.85 9.91 -13.51
N LEU A 168 -9.66 8.97 -12.59
CA LEU A 168 -10.75 8.45 -11.75
C LEU A 168 -11.30 9.54 -10.81
N GLU A 169 -10.42 10.30 -10.16
CA GLU A 169 -10.81 11.42 -9.28
C GLU A 169 -11.57 12.52 -10.03
N GLU A 170 -11.17 12.83 -11.26
CA GLU A 170 -11.88 13.78 -12.14
C GLU A 170 -13.27 13.29 -12.57
N MET A 171 -13.45 11.97 -12.78
CA MET A 171 -14.74 11.39 -13.17
C MET A 171 -15.74 11.26 -12.01
N MET A 172 -15.24 11.27 -10.78
CA MET A 172 -16.05 11.14 -9.56
C MET A 172 -16.49 12.50 -8.96
N LYS A 173 -16.04 13.62 -9.54
CA LYS A 173 -16.47 14.99 -9.21
C LYS A 173 -17.63 15.44 -10.08
#